data_AF-A0A7Z0TRH5-F1
#
_entry.id   AF-A0A7Z0TRH5-F1
#
_cell.length_a   1.000
_cell.length_b   1.000
_cell.length_c   1.000
_cell.angle_alpha   90.00
_cell.angle_beta   90.00
_cell.angle_gamma   90.00
#
_symmetry.space_group_name_H-M   'P 1'
#
loop_
_entity.id
_entity.type
_entity.pdbx_description
1 polymer ?
#
loop_
_entity_poly.entity_id
_entity_poly.type
_entity_poly.pdbx_seq_one_letter_code
_entity_poly.pdbx_strand_id
1 'polypeptide(L)'
;MDTTPTSSVASAIAAAKAAKLDEQRERHRKNAKELYWRTLQTEPRKAMLHNAQRAARRFSVPINITVDDIVIPARCPAFDIPLERSNGVAGEASPSVVRIEPQLGYVKGNVIVVSAKAARDPLARTLLFKALKAEHQVESSRPKSL
;
A
#
# COMPACT_ATOMS: atom_id res chain seq x y z
N MET A 1 16.64 39.05 -39.57
CA MET A 1 15.65 39.68 -38.68
C MET A 1 15.02 38.57 -37.88
N ASP A 2 15.57 38.33 -36.70
CA ASP A 2 15.24 37.20 -35.83
C ASP A 2 13.90 37.49 -35.13
N THR A 3 12.85 36.76 -35.50
CA THR A 3 11.55 36.83 -34.80
C THR A 3 11.36 35.52 -34.05
N THR A 4 11.72 35.53 -32.76
CA THR A 4 11.39 34.45 -31.84
C THR A 4 10.22 34.86 -30.93
N PRO A 5 8.95 34.76 -31.38
CA PRO A 5 7.81 34.89 -30.48
C PRO A 5 7.55 33.58 -29.68
N THR A 6 8.17 32.46 -30.06
CA THR A 6 7.88 31.12 -29.51
C THR A 6 8.35 30.94 -28.06
N SER A 7 9.42 31.63 -27.66
CA SER A 7 10.02 31.54 -26.30
C SER A 7 9.11 32.14 -25.22
N SER A 8 8.45 33.26 -25.53
CA SER A 8 7.57 33.99 -24.60
C SER A 8 6.27 33.22 -24.31
N VAL A 9 5.64 32.67 -25.34
CA VAL A 9 4.38 31.94 -25.21
C VAL A 9 4.57 30.59 -24.50
N ALA A 10 5.65 29.87 -24.80
CA ALA A 10 5.98 28.62 -24.12
C ALA A 10 6.23 28.82 -22.61
N SER A 11 6.93 29.90 -22.25
CA SER A 11 7.16 30.29 -20.86
C SER A 11 5.86 30.64 -20.13
N ALA A 12 4.96 31.39 -20.77
CA ALA A 12 3.64 31.71 -20.22
C ALA A 12 2.76 30.46 -20.00
N ILE A 13 2.78 29.52 -20.95
CA ILE A 13 2.07 28.24 -20.83
C ILE A 13 2.64 27.41 -19.67
N ALA A 14 3.96 27.36 -19.50
CA ALA A 14 4.61 26.64 -18.41
C ALA A 14 4.26 27.26 -17.05
N ALA A 15 4.29 28.58 -16.93
CA ALA A 15 3.90 29.31 -15.72
C ALA A 15 2.42 29.07 -15.36
N ALA A 16 1.52 29.11 -16.34
CA ALA A 16 0.10 28.81 -16.14
C ALA A 16 -0.13 27.35 -15.68
N LYS A 17 0.62 26.38 -16.26
CA LYS A 17 0.58 24.98 -15.83
C LYS A 17 1.09 24.80 -14.41
N ALA A 18 2.18 25.48 -14.04
CA ALA A 18 2.73 25.45 -12.69
C ALA A 18 1.74 26.03 -11.67
N ALA A 19 1.15 27.20 -11.96
CA ALA A 19 0.13 27.82 -11.10
C ALA A 19 -1.09 26.91 -10.90
N LYS A 20 -1.57 26.25 -11.96
CA LYS A 20 -2.69 25.31 -11.89
C LYS A 20 -2.35 24.05 -11.08
N LEU A 21 -1.12 23.55 -11.21
CA LEU A 21 -0.62 22.43 -10.41
C LEU A 21 -0.51 22.80 -8.93
N ASP A 22 -0.06 24.02 -8.61
CA ASP A 22 0.04 24.50 -7.23
C ASP A 22 -1.33 24.72 -6.59
N GLU A 23 -2.29 25.27 -7.35
CA GLU A 23 -3.69 25.34 -6.91
C GLU A 23 -4.27 23.94 -6.65
N GLN A 24 -3.97 22.98 -7.52
CA GLN A 24 -4.38 21.59 -7.35
C GLN A 24 -3.72 20.98 -6.10
N ARG A 25 -2.42 21.18 -5.87
CA ARG A 25 -1.71 20.73 -4.67
C ARG A 25 -2.31 21.34 -3.40
N GLU A 26 -2.64 22.63 -3.42
CA GLU A 26 -3.25 23.33 -2.30
C GLU A 26 -4.64 22.78 -1.97
N ARG A 27 -5.46 22.53 -3.00
CA ARG A 27 -6.78 21.89 -2.86
C ARG A 27 -6.66 20.47 -2.33
N HIS A 28 -5.73 19.69 -2.88
CA HIS A 28 -5.43 18.34 -2.40
C HIS A 28 -4.91 18.35 -0.96
N ARG A 29 -4.12 19.36 -0.56
CA ARG A 29 -3.66 19.53 0.83
C ARG A 29 -4.83 19.76 1.79
N LYS A 30 -5.75 20.67 1.43
CA LYS A 30 -6.95 20.96 2.23
C LYS A 30 -7.87 19.74 2.35
N ASN A 31 -8.02 18.97 1.27
CA ASN A 31 -8.96 17.85 1.21
C ASN A 31 -8.29 16.47 1.35
N ALA A 32 -6.99 16.40 1.67
CA ALA A 32 -6.22 15.15 1.67
C ALA A 32 -6.85 14.09 2.56
N LYS A 33 -7.32 14.51 3.74
CA LYS A 33 -7.98 13.63 4.70
C LYS A 33 -9.27 13.05 4.12
N GLU A 34 -10.12 13.87 3.55
CA GLU A 34 -11.40 13.44 2.96
C GLU A 34 -11.18 12.54 1.75
N LEU A 35 -10.27 12.91 0.85
CA LEU A 35 -9.93 12.10 -0.31
C LEU A 35 -9.36 10.74 0.11
N TYR A 36 -8.53 10.70 1.15
CA TYR A 36 -8.02 9.48 1.73
C TYR A 36 -9.14 8.62 2.34
N TRP A 37 -10.07 9.20 3.10
CA TRP A 37 -11.24 8.47 3.64
C TRP A 37 -12.12 7.88 2.56
N ARG A 38 -12.39 8.65 1.50
CA ARG A 38 -13.14 8.19 0.34
C ARG A 38 -12.43 7.02 -0.33
N THR A 39 -11.14 7.17 -0.65
CA THR A 39 -10.33 6.10 -1.26
C THR A 39 -10.30 4.86 -0.39
N LEU A 40 -10.17 5.01 0.92
CA LEU A 40 -10.23 3.90 1.86
C LEU A 40 -11.55 3.12 1.76
N GLN A 41 -12.69 3.82 1.65
CA GLN A 41 -14.01 3.20 1.57
C GLN A 41 -14.27 2.55 0.21
N THR A 42 -13.93 3.23 -0.89
CA THR A 42 -14.26 2.76 -2.24
C THR A 42 -13.20 1.82 -2.81
N GLU A 43 -11.93 2.04 -2.47
CA GLU A 43 -10.77 1.35 -3.03
C GLU A 43 -9.72 1.01 -1.95
N PRO A 44 -10.06 0.16 -0.96
CA PRO A 44 -9.21 -0.10 0.21
C PRO A 44 -7.82 -0.61 -0.16
N ARG A 45 -7.71 -1.40 -1.24
CA ARG A 45 -6.42 -1.89 -1.76
C ARG A 45 -5.51 -0.75 -2.23
N LYS A 46 -6.04 0.27 -2.89
CA LYS A 46 -5.26 1.46 -3.29
C LYS A 46 -4.78 2.25 -2.08
N ALA A 47 -5.63 2.39 -1.07
CA ALA A 47 -5.22 3.04 0.17
C ALA A 47 -4.12 2.25 0.91
N MET A 48 -4.20 0.92 0.91
CA MET A 48 -3.13 0.05 1.44
C MET A 48 -1.84 0.18 0.64
N LEU A 49 -1.90 0.22 -0.69
CA LEU A 49 -0.72 0.44 -1.54
C LEU A 49 -0.06 1.78 -1.21
N HIS A 50 -0.84 2.85 -1.08
CA HIS A 50 -0.33 4.16 -0.66
C HIS A 50 0.36 4.10 0.72
N ASN A 51 -0.24 3.39 1.67
CA ASN A 51 0.35 3.20 2.99
C ASN A 51 1.65 2.37 2.94
N ALA A 52 1.70 1.31 2.14
CA ALA A 52 2.91 0.53 1.88
C ALA A 52 4.02 1.38 1.26
N GLN A 53 3.71 2.22 0.27
CA GLN A 53 4.66 3.17 -0.33
C GLN A 53 5.20 4.18 0.68
N ARG A 54 4.34 4.71 1.54
CA ARG A 54 4.76 5.61 2.62
C ARG A 54 5.66 4.89 3.63
N ALA A 55 5.31 3.66 4.01
CA ALA A 55 6.11 2.85 4.92
C ALA A 55 7.47 2.47 4.30
N ALA A 56 7.51 2.09 3.01
CA ALA A 56 8.72 1.77 2.29
C ALA A 56 9.71 2.94 2.30
N ARG A 57 9.21 4.16 2.04
CA ARG A 57 10.00 5.40 2.16
C ARG A 57 10.51 5.64 3.59
N ARG A 58 9.65 5.44 4.61
CA ARG A 58 10.03 5.64 6.02
C ARG A 58 11.12 4.68 6.48
N PHE A 59 11.07 3.43 6.04
CA PHE A 59 12.00 2.37 6.45
C PHE A 59 13.13 2.14 5.46
N SER A 60 13.21 2.91 4.38
CA SER A 60 14.20 2.76 3.31
C SER A 60 14.30 1.33 2.79
N VAL A 61 13.16 0.71 2.48
CA VAL A 61 13.10 -0.67 1.97
C VAL A 61 12.59 -0.74 0.52
N PRO A 62 12.94 -1.79 -0.24
CA PRO A 62 12.44 -1.98 -1.59
C PRO A 62 10.92 -1.99 -1.67
N ILE A 63 10.38 -1.53 -2.82
CA ILE A 63 8.96 -1.60 -3.12
C ILE A 63 8.70 -1.80 -4.62
N ASN A 64 7.95 -2.84 -4.97
CA ASN A 64 7.49 -3.09 -6.35
C ASN A 64 6.09 -3.73 -6.46
N ILE A 65 5.35 -3.79 -5.34
CA ILE A 65 3.95 -4.25 -5.35
C ILE A 65 3.04 -3.26 -6.08
N THR A 66 1.96 -3.80 -6.61
CA THR A 66 0.84 -3.10 -7.24
C THR A 66 -0.44 -3.33 -6.43
N VAL A 67 -1.57 -2.79 -6.90
CA VAL A 67 -2.88 -3.01 -6.24
C VAL A 67 -3.28 -4.49 -6.28
N ASP A 68 -2.86 -5.21 -7.33
CA ASP A 68 -3.22 -6.61 -7.55
C ASP A 68 -2.50 -7.56 -6.59
N ASP A 69 -1.34 -7.16 -6.08
CA ASP A 69 -0.59 -7.92 -5.06
C ASP A 69 -1.24 -7.80 -3.65
N ILE A 70 -2.25 -6.94 -3.48
CA ILE A 70 -2.93 -6.72 -2.19
C ILE A 70 -4.24 -7.49 -2.16
N VAL A 71 -4.20 -8.70 -1.62
CA VAL A 71 -5.38 -9.55 -1.38
C VAL A 71 -5.86 -9.34 0.05
N ILE A 72 -7.11 -8.89 0.23
CA ILE A 72 -7.75 -8.72 1.53
C ILE A 72 -8.59 -9.97 1.83
N PRO A 73 -8.16 -10.86 2.73
CA PRO A 73 -8.93 -12.06 3.08
C PRO A 73 -10.14 -11.69 3.94
N ALA A 74 -11.13 -12.58 4.02
CA ALA A 74 -12.28 -12.41 4.91
C ALA A 74 -11.87 -12.49 6.40
N ARG A 75 -10.83 -13.27 6.71
CA ARG A 75 -10.31 -13.50 8.06
C ARG A 75 -8.82 -13.24 8.13
N CYS A 76 -8.36 -12.76 9.28
CA CYS A 76 -6.96 -12.48 9.54
C CYS A 76 -6.14 -13.78 9.56
N PRO A 77 -5.14 -13.96 8.69
CA PRO A 77 -4.33 -15.18 8.67
C PRO A 77 -3.54 -15.45 9.97
N ALA A 78 -3.30 -14.42 10.78
CA ALA A 78 -2.54 -14.57 12.03
C ALA A 78 -3.38 -14.94 13.25
N PHE A 79 -4.66 -14.51 13.29
CA PHE A 79 -5.50 -14.63 14.48
C PHE A 79 -6.87 -15.26 14.22
N ASP A 80 -7.17 -15.58 12.97
CA ASP A 80 -8.47 -16.10 12.55
C ASP A 80 -9.66 -15.27 13.09
N ILE A 81 -9.60 -13.94 12.91
CA ILE A 81 -10.71 -13.03 13.22
C ILE A 81 -11.23 -12.39 11.93
N PRO A 82 -12.54 -12.06 11.82
CA PRO A 82 -13.05 -11.29 10.69
C PRO A 82 -12.25 -10.00 10.48
N LEU A 83 -11.89 -9.71 9.24
CA LEU A 83 -11.26 -8.43 8.89
C LEU A 83 -12.34 -7.41 8.59
N GLU A 84 -12.49 -6.46 9.50
CA GLU A 84 -13.55 -5.46 9.45
C GLU A 84 -12.98 -4.06 9.68
N ARG A 85 -13.39 -3.14 8.81
CA ARG A 85 -13.03 -1.73 8.94
C ARG A 85 -14.04 -1.05 9.86
N SER A 86 -13.52 -0.35 10.85
CA SER A 86 -14.29 0.54 11.69
C SER A 86 -14.56 1.88 10.99
N ASN A 87 -15.66 2.52 11.38
CA ASN A 87 -15.99 3.86 10.93
C ASN A 87 -15.09 4.88 11.63
N GLY A 88 -14.43 5.73 10.86
CA GLY A 88 -13.45 6.69 11.40
C GLY A 88 -12.15 6.01 11.78
N VAL A 89 -11.85 5.86 13.07
CA VAL A 89 -10.53 5.40 13.53
C VAL A 89 -10.34 3.90 13.26
N ALA A 90 -9.17 3.49 12.79
CA ALA A 90 -8.84 2.08 12.55
C ALA A 90 -8.88 1.25 13.85
N GLY A 91 -9.73 0.23 13.88
CA GLY A 91 -9.88 -0.72 14.99
C GLY A 91 -8.91 -1.90 14.89
N GLU A 92 -8.95 -2.79 15.88
CA GLU A 92 -8.06 -3.96 15.94
C GLU A 92 -8.20 -4.90 14.75
N ALA A 93 -9.43 -5.10 14.28
CA ALA A 93 -9.77 -5.95 13.14
C ALA A 93 -9.50 -5.28 11.77
N SER A 94 -9.11 -4.00 11.74
CA SER A 94 -8.93 -3.28 10.49
C SER A 94 -7.79 -3.90 9.66
N PRO A 95 -8.02 -4.23 8.38
CA PRO A 95 -7.02 -4.85 7.54
C PRO A 95 -5.83 -3.92 7.32
N SER A 96 -4.64 -4.50 7.36
CA SER A 96 -3.35 -3.82 7.28
C SER A 96 -2.38 -4.66 6.45
N VAL A 97 -1.76 -4.06 5.44
CA VAL A 97 -0.72 -4.73 4.64
C VAL A 97 0.61 -4.74 5.40
N VAL A 98 1.23 -5.91 5.51
CA VAL A 98 2.53 -6.12 6.16
C VAL A 98 3.48 -6.86 5.24
N ARG A 99 4.78 -6.74 5.53
CA ARG A 99 5.83 -7.54 4.90
C ARG A 99 5.89 -8.91 5.58
N ILE A 100 5.95 -9.97 4.79
CA ILE A 100 6.13 -11.34 5.32
C ILE A 100 7.54 -11.46 5.90
N GLU A 101 8.55 -11.19 5.07
CA GLU A 101 9.95 -11.10 5.49
C GLU A 101 10.38 -9.62 5.52
N PRO A 102 10.64 -9.03 6.71
CA PRO A 102 10.86 -7.59 6.85
C PRO A 102 11.99 -7.02 5.99
N GLN A 103 13.09 -7.77 5.83
CA GLN A 103 14.27 -7.36 5.09
C GLN A 103 14.08 -7.29 3.56
N LEU A 104 13.12 -8.03 2.99
CA LEU A 104 12.89 -8.01 1.53
C LEU A 104 12.09 -6.79 1.06
N GLY A 105 11.46 -6.05 1.98
CA GLY A 105 10.64 -4.90 1.65
C GLY A 105 9.24 -5.25 1.12
N TYR A 106 8.55 -4.26 0.56
CA TYR A 106 7.20 -4.41 -0.02
C TYR A 106 7.30 -4.87 -1.48
N VAL A 107 7.78 -6.10 -1.66
CA VAL A 107 7.96 -6.70 -2.99
C VAL A 107 6.90 -7.77 -3.28
N LYS A 108 6.66 -8.03 -4.58
CA LYS A 108 5.73 -9.07 -5.04
C LYS A 108 6.01 -10.40 -4.34
N GLY A 109 4.96 -11.06 -3.85
CA GLY A 109 5.07 -12.30 -3.09
C GLY A 109 5.57 -12.16 -1.65
N ASN A 110 5.94 -10.96 -1.20
CA ASN A 110 6.40 -10.70 0.18
C ASN A 110 5.44 -9.81 0.98
N VAL A 111 4.17 -9.75 0.60
CA VAL A 111 3.15 -8.96 1.29
C VAL A 111 1.94 -9.81 1.65
N ILE A 112 1.32 -9.48 2.78
CA ILE A 112 0.10 -10.13 3.24
C ILE A 112 -0.76 -9.11 3.99
N VAL A 113 -2.08 -9.26 3.91
CA VAL A 113 -3.02 -8.46 4.68
C VAL A 113 -3.41 -9.21 5.95
N VAL A 114 -3.20 -8.55 7.10
CA VAL A 114 -3.54 -9.04 8.43
C VAL A 114 -4.37 -8.00 9.18
N SER A 115 -4.87 -8.32 10.37
CA SER A 115 -5.53 -7.32 11.21
C SER A 115 -4.54 -6.30 11.75
N ALA A 116 -4.99 -5.09 12.08
CA ALA A 116 -4.15 -4.03 12.63
C ALA A 116 -3.52 -4.47 13.96
N LYS A 117 -4.22 -5.30 14.74
CA LYS A 117 -3.66 -5.97 15.93
C LYS A 117 -2.46 -6.83 15.58
N ALA A 118 -2.60 -7.73 14.60
CA ALA A 118 -1.52 -8.61 14.16
C ALA A 118 -0.34 -7.83 13.57
N ALA A 119 -0.61 -6.73 12.86
CA ALA A 119 0.45 -5.88 12.31
C ALA A 119 1.35 -5.25 13.38
N ARG A 120 0.79 -4.94 14.56
CA ARG A 120 1.55 -4.38 15.69
C ARG A 120 2.25 -5.44 16.54
N ASP A 121 1.79 -6.69 16.48
CA ASP A 121 2.33 -7.81 17.24
C ASP A 121 3.53 -8.45 16.50
N PRO A 122 4.77 -8.33 17.03
CA PRO A 122 5.95 -8.93 16.41
C PRO A 122 5.93 -10.46 16.41
N LEU A 123 5.33 -11.09 17.44
CA LEU A 123 5.24 -12.52 17.55
C LEU A 123 4.28 -13.07 16.51
N ALA A 124 3.09 -12.46 16.37
CA ALA A 124 2.11 -12.85 15.36
C ALA A 124 2.70 -12.83 13.94
N ARG A 125 3.43 -11.75 13.58
CA ARG A 125 4.10 -11.65 12.27
C ARG A 125 5.17 -12.73 12.08
N THR A 126 5.94 -13.01 13.12
CA THR A 126 7.00 -14.03 13.08
C THR A 126 6.44 -15.44 12.93
N LEU A 127 5.37 -15.76 13.65
CA LEU A 127 4.71 -17.06 13.56
C LEU A 127 4.03 -17.26 12.21
N LEU A 128 3.34 -16.24 11.71
CA LEU A 128 2.75 -16.25 10.37
C LEU A 128 3.81 -16.55 9.30
N PHE A 129 4.94 -15.85 9.36
CA PHE A 129 6.08 -16.11 8.48
C PHE A 129 6.58 -17.56 8.55
N LYS A 130 6.76 -18.10 9.76
CA LYS A 130 7.21 -19.48 9.94
C LYS A 130 6.22 -20.49 9.37
N ALA A 131 4.91 -20.28 9.60
CA ALA A 131 3.85 -21.13 9.07
C ALA A 131 3.85 -21.13 7.53
N LEU A 132 3.88 -19.96 6.90
CA LEU A 132 3.91 -19.82 5.45
C LEU A 132 5.14 -20.49 4.81
N LYS A 133 6.32 -20.40 5.44
CA LYS A 133 7.52 -21.11 4.97
C LYS A 133 7.41 -22.62 5.12
N ALA A 134 6.83 -23.11 6.22
CA ALA A 134 6.63 -24.54 6.43
C ALA A 134 5.69 -25.13 5.37
N GLU A 135 4.58 -24.46 5.05
CA GLU A 135 3.65 -24.88 4.01
C GLU A 135 4.31 -24.98 2.63
N HIS A 136 5.17 -24.01 2.27
CA HIS A 136 5.87 -24.04 1.00
C HIS A 136 6.86 -25.22 0.87
N GLN A 137 7.53 -25.59 1.97
CA GLN A 137 8.42 -26.76 2.00
C GLN A 137 7.64 -28.08 1.85
N VAL A 138 6.44 -28.16 2.44
CA VAL A 138 5.56 -29.31 2.29
C VAL A 138 5.03 -29.43 0.86
N GLU A 139 4.59 -28.34 0.25
CA GLU A 139 4.04 -28.37 -1.12
C GLU A 139 5.12 -28.70 -2.17
N SER A 140 6.33 -28.14 -2.01
CA SER A 140 7.46 -28.44 -2.90
C SER A 140 8.01 -29.87 -2.78
N SER A 141 7.70 -30.58 -1.69
CA SER A 141 8.08 -31.98 -1.48
C SER A 141 6.99 -32.98 -1.82
N ARG A 142 5.77 -32.53 -2.19
CA ARG A 142 4.72 -33.45 -2.67
C ARG A 142 5.11 -34.08 -4.01
N PRO A 143 5.01 -35.40 -4.17
CA PRO A 143 5.21 -36.03 -5.48
C PRO A 143 4.15 -35.51 -6.44
N LYS A 144 4.58 -35.03 -7.62
CA LYS A 144 3.66 -34.67 -8.70
C LYS A 144 2.94 -35.94 -9.12
N SER A 145 1.62 -36.00 -8.90
CA SER A 145 0.78 -37.07 -9.43
C SER A 145 0.90 -37.08 -10.96
N LEU A 146 1.30 -38.22 -11.51
CA LEU A 146 1.38 -38.51 -12.96
C LEU A 146 0.01 -38.45 -13.63
#